data_AF-A0A3C1EVV7-F1
#
_entry.id   AF-A0A3C1EVV7-F1
#
_cell.length_a   1.000
_cell.length_b   1.000
_cell.length_c   1.000
_cell.angle_alpha   90.00
_cell.angle_beta   90.00
_cell.angle_gamma   90.00
#
_symmetry.space_group_name_H-M   'P 1'
#
loop_
_entity.id
_entity.type
_entity.pdbx_description
1 polymer ?
#
loop_
_entity_poly.entity_id
_entity_poly.type
_entity_poly.pdbx_seq_one_letter_code
_entity_poly.pdbx_strand_id
1 'polypeptide(L)'
;MGFNKIAYLLKLAKNSEKQLNCRIYIVGGFIRDLILKIKSIDLDLVVEGNGIEVANYFHNILDGKLTVYKKFFTASLKLKDNFVIDFATARTEEYPKPASMPVVYPATLKKDLFRRDFTINTMAIPISEYRIQNTVYSIIDPCEGLNDIKNKLIRVLHKKSFIDDPTRILRAIRYANRFNFRIEKNTEKWMNSAIKKNLLSLVSASRIRDEFIKTLEEEKAKKILLEFKKRNVLKYIDNNLNIFAISVKKKSVKTRLNNLLKCFTEEQKKTFLQKLCLPH
;
A
#
# COMPACT_ATOMS: atom_id res chain seq x y z
N MET A 1 -10.53 11.48 -16.60
CA MET A 1 -10.47 11.85 -15.17
C MET A 1 -9.80 13.20 -15.13
N GLY A 2 -10.59 14.26 -14.95
CA GLY A 2 -10.17 15.61 -15.29
C GLY A 2 -9.02 16.06 -14.39
N PHE A 3 -7.92 16.48 -15.01
CA PHE A 3 -6.81 17.23 -14.40
C PHE A 3 -7.30 18.27 -13.36
N ASN A 4 -8.47 18.87 -13.61
CA ASN A 4 -9.15 19.82 -12.76
C ASN A 4 -9.48 19.32 -11.34
N LYS A 5 -9.79 18.03 -11.15
CA LYS A 5 -10.13 17.50 -9.81
C LYS A 5 -8.90 17.43 -8.91
N ILE A 6 -7.81 16.83 -9.39
CA ILE A 6 -6.56 16.76 -8.63
C ILE A 6 -6.05 18.17 -8.33
N ALA A 7 -6.09 19.07 -9.32
CA ALA A 7 -5.74 20.47 -9.12
C ALA A 7 -6.55 21.13 -7.99
N TYR A 8 -7.87 20.89 -7.95
CA TYR A 8 -8.75 21.40 -6.91
C TYR A 8 -8.41 20.82 -5.52
N LEU A 9 -8.22 19.50 -5.41
CA LEU A 9 -7.85 18.85 -4.15
C LEU A 9 -6.52 19.37 -3.60
N LEU A 10 -5.54 19.62 -4.47
CA LEU A 10 -4.25 20.17 -4.08
C LEU A 10 -4.36 21.64 -3.65
N LYS A 11 -5.26 22.41 -4.26
CA LYS A 11 -5.57 23.77 -3.78
C LYS A 11 -6.21 23.74 -2.39
N LEU A 12 -7.13 22.82 -2.13
CA LEU A 12 -7.71 22.63 -0.80
C LEU A 12 -6.63 22.26 0.22
N ALA A 13 -5.70 21.39 -0.14
CA ALA A 13 -4.60 21.03 0.75
C ALA A 13 -3.73 22.25 1.11
N LYS A 14 -3.35 23.07 0.12
CA LYS A 14 -2.59 24.33 0.36
C LYS A 14 -3.32 25.29 1.30
N ASN A 15 -4.64 25.37 1.19
CA ASN A 15 -5.44 26.22 2.09
C ASN A 15 -5.43 25.66 3.51
N SER A 16 -5.56 24.33 3.66
CA SER A 16 -5.54 23.67 4.96
C SER A 16 -4.18 23.77 5.68
N GLU A 17 -3.05 23.77 4.96
CA GLU A 17 -1.72 24.03 5.55
C GLU A 17 -1.69 25.35 6.33
N LYS A 18 -2.23 26.42 5.72
CA LYS A 18 -2.26 27.76 6.33
C LYS A 18 -3.21 27.85 7.50
N GLN A 19 -4.42 27.31 7.36
CA GLN A 19 -5.47 27.44 8.39
C GLN A 19 -5.20 26.58 9.61
N LEU A 20 -4.56 25.41 9.43
CA LEU A 20 -4.28 24.46 10.50
C LEU A 20 -2.82 24.53 10.98
N ASN A 21 -2.02 25.47 10.46
CA ASN A 21 -0.61 25.64 10.77
C ASN A 21 0.19 24.31 10.74
N CYS A 22 0.10 23.60 9.60
CA CYS A 22 0.73 22.29 9.42
C CYS A 22 1.45 22.22 8.06
N ARG A 23 2.25 21.17 7.85
CA ARG A 23 2.85 20.86 6.55
C ARG A 23 2.25 19.58 5.98
N ILE A 24 1.86 19.62 4.70
CA ILE A 24 1.25 18.50 4.01
C ILE A 24 2.14 18.08 2.84
N TYR A 25 2.26 16.78 2.68
CA TYR A 25 3.09 16.14 1.67
C TYR A 25 2.26 15.14 0.89
N ILE A 26 2.37 15.19 -0.43
CA ILE A 26 1.99 14.04 -1.26
C ILE A 26 3.07 12.99 -1.05
N VAL A 27 2.69 11.74 -0.80
CA VAL A 27 3.67 10.68 -0.50
C VAL A 27 3.39 9.39 -1.26
N GLY A 28 4.35 8.47 -1.21
CA GLY A 28 4.08 7.05 -1.44
C GLY A 28 3.81 6.69 -2.90
N GLY A 29 2.74 5.92 -3.12
CA GLY A 29 2.47 5.27 -4.40
C GLY A 29 2.18 6.25 -5.53
N PHE A 30 1.57 7.40 -5.22
CA PHE A 30 1.25 8.42 -6.20
C PHE A 30 2.51 8.94 -6.93
N ILE A 31 3.57 9.26 -6.18
CA ILE A 31 4.82 9.79 -6.75
C ILE A 31 5.52 8.74 -7.59
N ARG A 32 5.62 7.52 -7.07
CA ARG A 32 6.17 6.37 -7.81
C ARG A 32 5.44 6.17 -9.14
N ASP A 33 4.12 6.16 -9.09
CA ASP A 33 3.29 5.92 -10.27
C ASP A 33 3.42 7.08 -11.28
N LEU A 34 3.52 8.33 -10.81
CA LEU A 34 3.81 9.50 -11.64
C LEU A 34 5.15 9.33 -12.39
N ILE A 35 6.22 8.94 -11.70
CA ILE A 35 7.55 8.71 -12.28
C ILE A 35 7.51 7.56 -13.30
N LEU A 36 6.77 6.48 -12.98
CA LEU A 36 6.60 5.33 -13.85
C LEU A 36 5.60 5.56 -15.00
N LYS A 37 4.98 6.74 -15.08
CA LYS A 37 3.92 7.08 -16.05
C LYS A 37 2.73 6.11 -15.99
N ILE A 38 2.42 5.64 -14.78
CA ILE A 38 1.27 4.79 -14.48
C ILE A 38 0.16 5.69 -13.96
N LYS A 39 -1.07 5.48 -14.43
CA LYS A 39 -2.23 6.22 -13.93
C LYS A 39 -2.49 5.81 -12.47
N SER A 40 -2.26 6.74 -11.55
CA SER A 40 -2.67 6.58 -10.15
C SER A 40 -4.13 7.00 -9.95
N ILE A 41 -4.83 6.36 -9.02
CA ILE A 41 -6.26 6.57 -8.76
C ILE A 41 -6.49 7.12 -7.34
N ASP A 42 -5.44 7.18 -6.51
CA ASP A 42 -5.54 7.50 -5.09
C ASP A 42 -4.60 8.68 -4.76
N LEU A 43 -5.01 9.54 -3.82
CA LEU A 43 -4.19 10.64 -3.30
C LEU A 43 -3.85 10.38 -1.83
N ASP A 44 -2.57 10.09 -1.59
CA ASP A 44 -2.03 9.87 -0.24
C ASP A 44 -1.38 11.16 0.29
N LEU A 45 -1.93 11.68 1.39
CA LEU A 45 -1.44 12.87 2.07
C LEU A 45 -0.87 12.53 3.44
N VAL A 46 0.37 12.95 3.69
CA VAL A 46 1.00 12.91 5.03
C VAL A 46 1.09 14.31 5.58
N VAL A 47 0.77 14.46 6.86
CA VAL A 47 0.69 15.74 7.56
C VAL A 47 1.68 15.74 8.73
N GLU A 48 2.67 16.62 8.70
CA GLU A 48 3.40 17.01 9.92
C GLU A 48 2.50 17.98 10.70
N GLY A 49 1.69 17.39 11.60
CA GLY A 49 0.57 18.05 12.29
C GLY A 49 -0.55 17.04 12.55
N ASN A 50 -1.80 17.49 12.66
CA ASN A 50 -2.95 16.60 12.84
C ASN A 50 -3.60 16.23 11.50
N GLY A 51 -3.28 15.06 10.96
CA GLY A 51 -3.84 14.57 9.70
C GLY A 51 -5.36 14.31 9.77
N ILE A 52 -5.91 14.03 10.95
CA ILE A 52 -7.37 13.85 11.12
C ILE A 52 -8.08 15.21 11.00
N GLU A 53 -7.49 16.29 11.51
CA GLU A 53 -8.05 17.65 11.33
C GLU A 53 -8.03 18.08 9.87
N VAL A 54 -6.95 17.79 9.14
CA VAL A 54 -6.91 18.02 7.69
C VAL A 54 -8.00 17.20 6.98
N ALA A 55 -8.22 15.94 7.37
CA ALA A 55 -9.28 15.13 6.79
C ALA A 55 -10.68 15.69 7.06
N ASN A 56 -10.94 16.18 8.28
CA ASN A 56 -12.18 16.88 8.63
C ASN A 56 -12.35 18.17 7.83
N TYR A 57 -11.28 18.94 7.63
CA TYR A 57 -11.31 20.13 6.79
C TYR A 57 -11.77 19.81 5.36
N PHE A 58 -11.21 18.75 4.76
CA PHE A 58 -11.65 18.29 3.45
C PHE A 58 -13.10 17.84 3.46
N HIS A 59 -13.53 17.09 4.48
CA HIS A 59 -14.89 16.58 4.59
C HIS A 59 -15.95 17.69 4.72
N ASN A 60 -15.61 18.81 5.36
CA ASN A 60 -16.52 19.97 5.47
C ASN A 60 -16.75 20.68 4.13
N ILE A 61 -15.86 20.49 3.16
CA ILE A 61 -15.91 21.14 1.84
C ILE A 61 -16.38 20.15 0.76
N LEU A 62 -16.07 18.86 0.94
CA LEU A 62 -16.30 17.80 -0.03
C LEU A 62 -17.33 16.80 0.48
N ASP A 63 -18.32 16.54 -0.36
CA ASP A 63 -19.27 15.44 -0.14
C ASP A 63 -18.57 14.07 -0.23
N GLY A 64 -18.63 13.31 0.86
CA GLY A 64 -18.08 11.97 0.92
C GLY A 64 -18.30 11.31 2.28
N LYS A 65 -17.86 10.06 2.40
CA LYS A 65 -17.84 9.33 3.66
C LYS A 65 -16.44 9.41 4.26
N LEU A 66 -16.30 10.10 5.38
CA LEU A 66 -15.08 10.13 6.17
C LEU A 66 -15.04 8.92 7.12
N THR A 67 -13.92 8.20 7.13
CA THR A 67 -13.65 7.11 8.08
C THR A 67 -12.36 7.42 8.83
N VAL A 68 -12.42 7.46 10.16
CA VAL A 68 -11.28 7.85 11.01
C VAL A 68 -10.76 6.64 11.80
N TYR A 69 -9.45 6.43 11.75
CA TYR A 69 -8.74 5.40 12.49
C TYR A 69 -7.80 6.05 13.53
N LYS A 70 -8.40 6.52 14.63
CA LYS A 70 -7.68 7.30 15.67
C LYS A 70 -6.43 6.59 16.19
N LYS A 71 -6.49 5.27 16.42
CA LYS A 71 -5.35 4.46 16.90
C LYS A 71 -4.12 4.53 15.98
N PHE A 72 -4.32 4.84 14.70
CA PHE A 72 -3.25 4.91 13.71
C PHE A 72 -2.98 6.34 13.25
N PHE A 73 -3.69 7.35 13.75
CA PHE A 73 -3.61 8.72 13.23
C PHE A 73 -3.84 8.79 11.71
N THR A 74 -4.79 8.01 11.20
CA THR A 74 -5.18 8.04 9.78
C THR A 74 -6.66 8.29 9.61
N ALA A 75 -7.03 8.82 8.45
CA ALA A 75 -8.40 8.96 8.02
C ALA A 75 -8.49 8.78 6.50
N SER A 76 -9.62 8.29 6.03
CA SER A 76 -9.90 8.07 4.60
C SER A 76 -11.21 8.76 4.25
N LEU A 77 -11.17 9.66 3.27
CA LEU A 77 -12.35 10.33 2.71
C LEU A 77 -12.68 9.70 1.36
N LYS A 78 -13.79 8.96 1.31
CA LYS A 78 -14.30 8.36 0.08
C LYS A 78 -15.38 9.26 -0.52
N LEU A 79 -15.09 9.87 -1.68
CA LEU A 79 -16.01 10.75 -2.40
C LEU A 79 -17.10 9.96 -3.14
N LYS A 80 -18.17 10.64 -3.56
CA LYS A 80 -19.32 10.05 -4.27
C LYS A 80 -18.94 9.28 -5.54
N ASP A 81 -17.88 9.71 -6.23
CA ASP A 81 -17.35 9.04 -7.43
C ASP A 81 -16.36 7.90 -7.12
N ASN A 82 -16.34 7.41 -5.89
CA ASN A 82 -15.43 6.39 -5.34
C ASN A 82 -13.94 6.79 -5.31
N PHE A 83 -13.60 8.05 -5.58
CA PHE A 83 -12.23 8.53 -5.36
C PHE A 83 -11.93 8.57 -3.87
N VAL A 84 -10.75 8.08 -3.48
CA VAL A 84 -10.32 8.03 -2.08
C VAL A 84 -9.16 8.98 -1.86
N ILE A 85 -9.25 9.77 -0.80
CA ILE A 85 -8.17 10.60 -0.29
C ILE A 85 -7.81 10.06 1.09
N ASP A 86 -6.56 9.61 1.22
CA ASP A 86 -6.05 9.09 2.47
C ASP A 86 -5.18 10.15 3.16
N PHE A 87 -5.43 10.35 4.45
CA PHE A 87 -4.74 11.31 5.30
C PHE A 87 -4.05 10.54 6.42
N ALA A 88 -2.76 10.83 6.64
CA ALA A 88 -1.99 10.27 7.74
C ALA A 88 -1.22 11.37 8.45
N THR A 89 -1.28 11.41 9.77
CA THR A 89 -0.26 12.14 10.54
C THR A 89 1.09 11.46 10.35
N ALA A 90 2.12 12.25 10.05
CA ALA A 90 3.50 11.79 10.01
C ALA A 90 3.85 11.14 11.35
N ARG A 91 4.33 9.90 11.31
CA ARG A 91 4.46 9.07 12.51
C ARG A 91 5.66 8.15 12.48
N THR A 92 6.17 7.80 13.65
CA THR A 92 6.98 6.59 13.83
C THR A 92 6.09 5.41 14.21
N GLU A 93 6.62 4.21 14.01
CA GLU A 93 5.97 2.96 14.39
C GLU A 93 6.92 2.15 15.26
N GLU A 94 6.41 1.68 16.39
CA GLU A 94 7.08 0.69 17.23
C GLU A 94 6.28 -0.59 17.20
N TYR A 95 6.97 -1.71 17.01
CA TYR A 95 6.37 -3.04 16.90
C TYR A 95 6.67 -3.82 18.18
N PRO A 96 5.71 -3.96 19.11
CA PRO A 96 5.96 -4.64 20.38
C PRO A 96 6.36 -6.10 20.21
N LYS A 97 5.83 -6.74 19.15
CA LYS A 97 6.12 -8.13 18.78
C LYS A 97 6.16 -8.24 17.25
N PRO A 98 6.89 -9.22 16.69
CA PRO A 98 6.84 -9.51 15.25
C PRO A 98 5.41 -9.67 14.76
N ALA A 99 5.10 -9.14 13.57
CA ALA A 99 3.79 -9.18 12.92
C ALA A 99 2.62 -8.47 13.63
N SER A 100 2.84 -7.94 14.83
CA SER A 100 1.80 -7.21 15.57
C SER A 100 1.48 -5.86 14.92
N MET A 101 0.31 -5.32 15.24
CA MET A 101 -0.01 -3.94 14.86
C MET A 101 0.93 -2.98 15.60
N PRO A 102 1.48 -1.96 14.93
CA PRO A 102 2.38 -1.02 15.57
C PRO A 102 1.65 -0.10 16.54
N VAL A 103 2.38 0.37 17.55
CA VAL A 103 2.05 1.58 18.30
C VAL A 103 2.64 2.76 17.53
N VAL A 104 1.85 3.83 17.37
CA VAL A 104 2.24 4.99 16.55
C VAL A 104 2.45 6.23 17.42
N TYR A 105 3.43 7.04 17.03
CA TYR A 105 3.75 8.31 17.69
C TYR A 105 3.91 9.40 16.64
N PRO A 106 3.47 10.65 16.89
CA PRO A 106 3.70 11.75 15.96
C PRO A 106 5.19 11.94 15.70
N ALA A 107 5.56 12.25 14.46
CA ALA A 107 6.94 12.38 14.06
C ALA A 107 7.10 13.33 12.86
N THR A 108 8.36 13.61 12.51
CA THR A 108 8.71 14.30 11.27
C THR A 108 8.42 13.42 10.05
N LEU A 109 8.22 14.03 8.88
CA LEU A 109 8.13 13.37 7.58
C LEU A 109 9.30 12.43 7.34
N LYS A 110 10.53 12.85 7.65
CA LYS A 110 11.72 12.01 7.45
C LYS A 110 11.54 10.65 8.16
N LYS A 111 11.19 10.67 9.44
CA LYS A 111 10.90 9.46 10.23
C LYS A 111 9.70 8.67 9.68
N ASP A 112 8.66 9.34 9.18
CA ASP A 112 7.52 8.68 8.50
C ASP A 112 7.95 7.91 7.24
N LEU A 113 8.84 8.49 6.44
CA LEU A 113 9.35 7.84 5.24
C LEU A 113 10.21 6.62 5.57
N PHE A 114 11.01 6.67 6.64
CA PHE A 114 11.87 5.56 7.08
C PHE A 114 11.14 4.34 7.66
N ARG A 115 9.87 4.46 8.08
CA ARG A 115 9.08 3.31 8.58
C ARG A 115 8.39 2.50 7.48
N ARG A 116 8.34 3.02 6.26
CA ARG A 116 7.61 2.42 5.14
C ARG A 116 8.24 1.12 4.66
N ASP A 117 7.56 0.47 3.72
CA ASP A 117 7.93 -0.88 3.28
C ASP A 117 9.13 -0.91 2.32
N PHE A 118 9.08 -0.11 1.24
CA PHE A 118 10.08 -0.12 0.18
C PHE A 118 10.52 1.30 -0.21
N THR A 119 11.79 1.47 -0.58
CA THR A 119 12.40 2.75 -1.03
C THR A 119 11.57 3.44 -2.12
N ILE A 120 11.06 2.68 -3.08
CA ILE A 120 10.21 3.20 -4.16
C ILE A 120 8.88 3.84 -3.65
N ASN A 121 8.55 3.67 -2.38
CA ASN A 121 7.37 4.23 -1.70
C ASN A 121 7.72 5.27 -0.64
N THR A 122 8.97 5.74 -0.57
CA THR A 122 9.46 6.68 0.46
C THR A 122 9.76 8.07 -0.09
N MET A 123 9.17 8.43 -1.22
CA MET A 123 9.29 9.78 -1.76
C MET A 123 8.15 10.67 -1.27
N ALA A 124 8.43 11.96 -1.18
CA ALA A 124 7.46 12.97 -0.81
C ALA A 124 7.61 14.24 -1.68
N ILE A 125 6.51 14.94 -1.92
CA ILE A 125 6.50 16.27 -2.52
C ILE A 125 5.73 17.20 -1.57
N PRO A 126 6.36 18.29 -1.06
CA PRO A 126 5.64 19.31 -0.29
C PRO A 126 4.50 19.88 -1.13
N ILE A 127 3.30 19.99 -0.55
CA ILE A 127 2.15 20.51 -1.29
C ILE A 127 2.36 21.96 -1.70
N SER A 128 2.97 22.77 -0.84
CA SER A 128 3.37 24.15 -1.13
C SER A 128 4.19 24.29 -2.43
N GLU A 129 5.08 23.34 -2.69
CA GLU A 129 5.98 23.30 -3.84
C GLU A 129 5.38 22.61 -5.07
N TYR A 130 4.26 21.89 -4.92
CA TYR A 130 3.60 21.24 -6.04
C TYR A 130 3.06 22.30 -7.02
N ARG A 131 3.63 22.33 -8.23
CA ARG A 131 3.18 23.16 -9.36
C ARG A 131 2.67 22.25 -10.47
N ILE A 132 1.51 22.60 -10.99
CA ILE A 132 0.79 21.80 -11.99
C ILE A 132 1.42 21.98 -13.39
N GLN A 133 2.13 23.10 -13.63
CA GLN A 133 2.60 23.50 -14.96
C GLN A 133 4.12 23.40 -15.18
N ASN A 134 4.94 23.17 -14.14
CA ASN A 134 6.40 23.11 -14.27
C ASN A 134 6.94 21.75 -13.82
N THR A 135 7.67 21.09 -14.71
CA THR A 135 8.14 19.71 -14.69
C THR A 135 9.21 19.40 -13.63
N VAL A 136 9.51 20.34 -12.73
CA VAL A 136 10.53 20.18 -11.69
C VAL A 136 9.83 20.07 -10.35
N TYR A 137 9.62 18.84 -9.90
CA TYR A 137 9.20 18.56 -8.53
C TYR A 137 10.45 18.52 -7.64
N SER A 138 10.44 19.28 -6.56
CA SER A 138 11.37 19.08 -5.46
C SER A 138 10.95 17.82 -4.71
N ILE A 139 11.43 16.67 -5.20
CA ILE A 139 11.13 15.37 -4.59
C ILE A 139 12.07 15.20 -3.40
N ILE A 140 11.49 15.09 -2.21
CA ILE A 140 12.19 14.66 -1.01
C ILE A 140 12.33 13.14 -1.09
N ASP A 141 13.56 12.65 -1.27
CA ASP A 141 13.86 11.22 -1.40
C ASP A 141 15.02 10.79 -0.47
N PRO A 142 14.78 10.69 0.86
CA PRO A 142 15.84 10.39 1.82
C PRO A 142 16.30 8.93 1.80
N CYS A 143 15.59 8.04 1.07
CA CYS A 143 15.93 6.61 1.00
C CYS A 143 16.30 6.16 -0.43
N GLU A 144 16.60 7.10 -1.33
CA GLU A 144 17.05 6.84 -2.70
C GLU A 144 16.07 5.99 -3.54
N GLY A 145 14.76 6.17 -3.33
CA GLY A 145 13.71 5.53 -4.10
C GLY A 145 13.79 5.79 -5.60
N LEU A 146 14.22 6.99 -6.02
CA LEU A 146 14.44 7.34 -7.43
C LEU A 146 15.52 6.46 -8.07
N ASN A 147 16.61 6.21 -7.35
CA ASN A 147 17.69 5.35 -7.81
C ASN A 147 17.23 3.89 -7.93
N ASP A 148 16.47 3.39 -6.96
CA ASP A 148 15.91 2.04 -7.03
C ASP A 148 14.86 1.90 -8.15
N ILE A 149 14.05 2.94 -8.43
CA ILE A 149 13.16 2.96 -9.60
C ILE A 149 13.96 2.86 -10.90
N LYS A 150 15.02 3.68 -11.05
CA LYS A 150 15.91 3.66 -12.22
C LYS A 150 16.54 2.28 -12.43
N ASN A 151 16.97 1.64 -11.34
CA ASN A 151 17.61 0.32 -11.35
C ASN A 151 16.62 -0.86 -11.33
N LYS A 152 15.30 -0.57 -11.33
CA LYS A 152 14.20 -1.55 -11.27
C LYS A 152 14.32 -2.49 -10.06
N LEU A 153 14.54 -1.93 -8.88
CA LEU A 153 14.75 -2.65 -7.63
C LEU A 153 13.57 -2.49 -6.65
N ILE A 154 13.19 -3.59 -6.01
CA ILE A 154 12.38 -3.59 -4.79
C ILE A 154 13.32 -3.78 -3.61
N ARG A 155 13.48 -2.75 -2.77
CA ARG A 155 14.38 -2.74 -1.62
C ARG A 155 13.65 -2.33 -0.36
N VAL A 156 13.84 -3.07 0.73
CA VAL A 156 13.34 -2.67 2.06
C VAL A 156 14.29 -1.71 2.77
N LEU A 157 13.76 -0.90 3.69
CA LEU A 157 14.53 0.16 4.36
C LEU A 157 15.48 -0.36 5.45
N HIS A 158 15.22 -1.53 6.04
CA HIS A 158 16.07 -2.11 7.09
C HIS A 158 15.90 -3.63 7.19
N LYS A 159 16.88 -4.29 7.84
CA LYS A 159 16.91 -5.76 8.00
C LYS A 159 15.68 -6.35 8.71
N LYS A 160 15.06 -5.55 9.59
CA LYS A 160 13.89 -5.96 10.39
C LYS A 160 12.56 -5.81 9.64
N SER A 161 12.51 -5.24 8.43
CA SER A 161 11.25 -4.95 7.72
C SER A 161 10.29 -6.13 7.65
N PHE A 162 10.77 -7.33 7.33
CA PHE A 162 9.93 -8.54 7.24
C PHE A 162 9.62 -9.19 8.60
N ILE A 163 10.32 -8.78 9.66
CA ILE A 163 10.04 -9.19 11.04
C ILE A 163 8.94 -8.30 11.63
N ASP A 164 9.11 -6.99 11.46
CA ASP A 164 8.15 -5.99 11.93
C ASP A 164 6.81 -6.19 11.23
N ASP A 165 6.83 -6.36 9.90
CA ASP A 165 5.63 -6.65 9.12
C ASP A 165 5.87 -7.74 8.06
N PRO A 166 5.54 -9.01 8.36
CA PRO A 166 5.70 -10.10 7.39
C PRO A 166 4.79 -9.98 6.16
N THR A 167 3.72 -9.17 6.19
CA THR A 167 2.90 -8.93 4.98
C THR A 167 3.71 -8.30 3.85
N ARG A 168 4.82 -7.61 4.19
CA ARG A 168 5.78 -7.07 3.22
C ARG A 168 6.37 -8.15 2.31
N ILE A 169 6.37 -9.43 2.69
CA ILE A 169 6.79 -10.54 1.82
C ILE A 169 5.85 -10.64 0.61
N LEU A 170 4.52 -10.67 0.86
CA LEU A 170 3.51 -10.74 -0.20
C LEU A 170 3.56 -9.46 -1.06
N ARG A 171 3.72 -8.30 -0.42
CA ARG A 171 3.85 -7.00 -1.10
C ARG A 171 5.08 -6.91 -1.99
N ALA A 172 6.24 -7.41 -1.55
CA ALA A 172 7.49 -7.38 -2.31
C ALA A 172 7.33 -8.17 -3.61
N ILE A 173 6.79 -9.38 -3.53
CA ILE A 173 6.54 -10.24 -4.69
C ILE A 173 5.49 -9.59 -5.61
N ARG A 174 4.43 -9.00 -5.05
CA ARG A 174 3.41 -8.28 -5.81
C ARG A 174 4.00 -7.09 -6.58
N TYR A 175 4.75 -6.20 -5.92
CA TYR A 175 5.35 -5.03 -6.57
C TYR A 175 6.43 -5.41 -7.58
N ALA A 176 7.28 -6.39 -7.28
CA ALA A 176 8.27 -6.90 -8.23
C ALA A 176 7.60 -7.33 -9.55
N ASN A 177 6.49 -8.06 -9.47
CA ASN A 177 5.78 -8.52 -10.65
C ASN A 177 4.96 -7.42 -11.34
N ARG A 178 4.28 -6.56 -10.57
CA ARG A 178 3.50 -5.42 -11.09
C ARG A 178 4.38 -4.55 -11.97
N PHE A 179 5.48 -4.05 -11.43
CA PHE A 179 6.39 -3.10 -12.09
C PHE A 179 7.46 -3.76 -12.96
N ASN A 180 7.53 -5.10 -12.96
CA ASN A 180 8.61 -5.87 -13.61
C ASN A 180 10.00 -5.48 -13.08
N PHE A 181 10.09 -5.35 -11.76
CA PHE A 181 11.30 -5.08 -11.00
C PHE A 181 11.86 -6.38 -10.41
N ARG A 182 13.13 -6.35 -10.01
CA ARG A 182 13.76 -7.43 -9.26
C ARG A 182 13.84 -7.07 -7.78
N ILE A 183 13.74 -8.06 -6.91
CA ILE A 183 13.99 -7.85 -5.48
C ILE A 183 15.50 -7.73 -5.28
N GLU A 184 15.92 -6.72 -4.54
CA GLU A 184 17.34 -6.47 -4.27
C GLU A 184 17.98 -7.61 -3.46
N LYS A 185 19.29 -7.87 -3.65
CA LYS A 185 19.98 -9.05 -3.12
C LYS A 185 19.87 -9.22 -1.60
N ASN A 186 20.06 -8.18 -0.81
CA ASN A 186 19.92 -8.26 0.65
C ASN A 186 18.45 -8.34 1.08
N THR A 187 17.57 -7.62 0.41
CA THR A 187 16.12 -7.71 0.59
C THR A 187 15.62 -9.15 0.37
N GLU A 188 16.07 -9.80 -0.71
CA GLU A 188 15.78 -11.19 -1.04
C GLU A 188 16.30 -12.15 0.05
N LYS A 189 17.53 -11.94 0.55
CA LYS A 189 18.09 -12.72 1.67
C LYS A 189 17.23 -12.60 2.94
N TRP A 190 16.86 -11.39 3.33
CA TRP A 190 16.05 -11.15 4.52
C TRP A 190 14.62 -11.70 4.37
N MET A 191 14.04 -11.57 3.19
CA MET A 191 12.75 -12.15 2.85
C MET A 191 12.78 -13.68 3.01
N ASN A 192 13.79 -14.34 2.43
CA ASN A 192 13.95 -15.80 2.52
C ASN A 192 14.19 -16.26 3.97
N SER A 193 14.93 -15.48 4.78
CA SER A 193 15.08 -15.75 6.21
C SER A 193 13.74 -15.68 6.96
N ALA A 194 12.93 -14.66 6.69
CA ALA A 194 11.61 -14.50 7.30
C ALA A 194 10.63 -15.62 6.89
N ILE A 195 10.67 -16.06 5.62
CA ILE A 195 9.88 -17.20 5.13
C ILE A 195 10.30 -18.50 5.85
N LYS A 196 11.60 -18.77 5.97
CA LYS A 196 12.13 -19.95 6.68
C LYS A 196 11.72 -19.96 8.16
N LYS A 197 11.70 -18.79 8.80
CA LYS A 197 11.22 -18.61 10.18
C LYS A 197 9.71 -18.64 10.33
N ASN A 198 8.97 -18.89 9.24
CA ASN A 198 7.51 -19.00 9.23
C ASN A 198 6.80 -17.73 9.76
N LEU A 199 7.41 -16.54 9.62
CA LEU A 199 6.88 -15.31 10.25
C LEU A 199 5.51 -14.89 9.72
N LEU A 200 5.18 -15.26 8.47
CA LEU A 200 3.84 -15.03 7.91
C LEU A 200 2.73 -15.74 8.68
N SER A 201 3.02 -16.81 9.42
CA SER A 201 2.02 -17.48 10.28
C SER A 201 1.56 -16.63 11.46
N LEU A 202 2.35 -15.61 11.84
CA LEU A 202 2.04 -14.70 12.94
C LEU A 202 1.10 -13.57 12.50
N VAL A 203 0.87 -13.42 11.20
CA VAL A 203 0.02 -12.37 10.63
C VAL A 203 -1.44 -12.80 10.73
N SER A 204 -2.33 -11.88 11.13
CA SER A 204 -3.76 -12.14 11.16
C SER A 204 -4.32 -12.51 9.78
N ALA A 205 -5.33 -13.39 9.78
CA ALA A 205 -6.07 -13.80 8.59
C ALA A 205 -6.55 -12.61 7.74
N SER A 206 -7.08 -11.56 8.39
CA SER A 206 -7.56 -10.35 7.72
C SER A 206 -6.48 -9.63 6.91
N ARG A 207 -5.25 -9.54 7.45
CA ARG A 207 -4.14 -8.86 6.75
C ARG A 207 -3.61 -9.71 5.60
N ILE A 208 -3.61 -11.04 5.74
CA ILE A 208 -3.31 -11.95 4.62
C ILE A 208 -4.38 -11.84 3.53
N ARG A 209 -5.66 -11.83 3.90
CA ARG A 209 -6.79 -11.60 2.99
C ARG A 209 -6.61 -10.30 2.22
N ASP A 210 -6.31 -9.19 2.90
CA ASP A 210 -6.22 -7.89 2.25
C ASP A 210 -5.10 -7.84 1.19
N GLU A 211 -3.94 -8.43 1.46
CA GLU A 211 -2.86 -8.54 0.46
C GLU A 211 -3.17 -9.55 -0.65
N PHE A 212 -3.93 -10.60 -0.36
CA PHE A 212 -4.44 -11.53 -1.38
C PHE A 212 -5.44 -10.85 -2.31
N ILE A 213 -6.41 -10.09 -1.77
CA ILE A 213 -7.38 -9.33 -2.57
C ILE A 213 -6.66 -8.32 -3.47
N LYS A 214 -5.71 -7.55 -2.93
CA LYS A 214 -4.85 -6.65 -3.74
C LYS A 214 -4.09 -7.40 -4.83
N THR A 215 -3.63 -8.62 -4.55
CA THR A 215 -2.98 -9.47 -5.57
C THR A 215 -3.94 -9.86 -6.69
N LEU A 216 -5.21 -10.12 -6.36
CA LEU A 216 -6.24 -10.42 -7.35
C LEU A 216 -6.70 -9.21 -8.16
N GLU A 217 -6.40 -7.99 -7.73
CA GLU A 217 -6.66 -6.76 -8.50
C GLU A 217 -5.59 -6.52 -9.58
N GLU A 218 -4.38 -7.03 -9.38
CA GLU A 218 -3.26 -6.84 -10.31
C GLU A 218 -3.52 -7.53 -11.65
N GLU A 219 -3.10 -6.90 -12.75
CA GLU A 219 -3.23 -7.51 -14.10
C GLU A 219 -2.45 -8.83 -14.19
N LYS A 220 -1.30 -8.91 -13.52
CA LYS A 220 -0.41 -10.08 -13.47
C LYS A 220 -0.72 -11.03 -12.29
N ALA A 221 -1.95 -11.04 -11.76
CA ALA A 221 -2.35 -11.86 -10.61
C ALA A 221 -1.90 -13.32 -10.70
N LYS A 222 -2.11 -13.98 -11.86
CA LYS A 222 -1.67 -15.36 -12.11
C LYS A 222 -0.16 -15.54 -11.85
N LYS A 223 0.67 -14.65 -12.41
CA LYS A 223 2.13 -14.69 -12.24
C LYS A 223 2.53 -14.49 -10.78
N ILE A 224 1.88 -13.56 -10.08
CA ILE A 224 2.14 -13.29 -8.66
C ILE A 224 1.81 -14.53 -7.80
N LEU A 225 0.67 -15.17 -8.02
CA LEU A 225 0.29 -16.38 -7.28
C LEU A 225 1.22 -17.58 -7.56
N LEU A 226 1.73 -17.70 -8.79
CA LEU A 226 2.77 -18.70 -9.11
C LEU A 226 4.06 -18.42 -8.35
N GLU A 227 4.47 -17.15 -8.22
CA GLU A 227 5.61 -16.76 -7.39
C GLU A 227 5.35 -17.03 -5.90
N PHE A 228 4.13 -16.80 -5.40
CA PHE A 228 3.74 -17.20 -4.04
C PHE A 228 3.89 -18.71 -3.83
N LYS A 229 3.47 -19.52 -4.82
CA LYS A 229 3.62 -20.98 -4.77
C LYS A 229 5.09 -21.40 -4.77
N LYS A 230 5.89 -20.85 -5.70
CA LYS A 230 7.34 -21.13 -5.82
C LYS A 230 8.11 -20.82 -4.54
N ARG A 231 7.71 -19.76 -3.82
CA ARG A 231 8.34 -19.32 -2.57
C ARG A 231 7.72 -19.94 -1.31
N ASN A 232 6.79 -20.89 -1.47
CA ASN A 232 6.09 -21.56 -0.39
C ASN A 232 5.37 -20.61 0.58
N VAL A 233 4.84 -19.49 0.06
CA VAL A 233 4.00 -18.54 0.81
C VAL A 233 2.53 -18.62 0.43
N LEU A 234 2.18 -19.35 -0.64
CA LEU A 234 0.77 -19.57 -1.01
C LEU A 234 -0.02 -20.31 0.08
N LYS A 235 0.65 -21.17 0.87
CA LYS A 235 0.06 -21.95 1.97
C LYS A 235 -0.69 -21.09 3.02
N TYR A 236 -0.28 -19.84 3.20
CA TYR A 236 -0.94 -18.93 4.14
C TYR A 236 -2.30 -18.44 3.61
N ILE A 237 -2.50 -18.51 2.29
CA ILE A 237 -3.78 -18.28 1.62
C ILE A 237 -4.47 -19.66 1.48
N ASP A 238 -4.10 -20.45 0.47
CA ASP A 238 -4.51 -21.84 0.29
C ASP A 238 -3.68 -22.47 -0.86
N ASN A 239 -3.13 -23.67 -0.65
CA ASN A 239 -2.30 -24.35 -1.66
C ASN A 239 -3.10 -24.99 -2.80
N ASN A 240 -4.40 -25.20 -2.60
CA ASN A 240 -5.28 -25.90 -3.53
C ASN A 240 -5.90 -24.96 -4.58
N LEU A 241 -5.62 -23.65 -4.50
CA LEU A 241 -6.14 -22.67 -5.46
C LEU A 241 -5.82 -23.07 -6.91
N ASN A 242 -6.84 -23.04 -7.77
CA ASN A 242 -6.65 -23.26 -9.20
C ASN A 242 -6.11 -22.00 -9.88
N ILE A 243 -4.81 -21.72 -9.68
CA ILE A 243 -4.13 -20.52 -10.21
C ILE A 243 -4.27 -20.39 -11.73
N PHE A 244 -4.35 -21.52 -12.45
CA PHE A 244 -4.47 -21.54 -13.90
C PHE A 244 -5.84 -21.05 -14.40
N ALA A 245 -6.87 -21.07 -13.56
CA ALA A 245 -8.19 -20.54 -13.86
C ALA A 245 -8.25 -18.99 -13.90
N ILE A 246 -7.19 -18.29 -13.45
CA ILE A 246 -7.08 -16.85 -13.65
C ILE A 246 -6.80 -16.56 -15.13
N SER A 247 -7.80 -15.97 -15.78
CA SER A 247 -7.69 -15.43 -17.14
C SER A 247 -6.80 -14.19 -17.19
N VAL A 248 -6.10 -14.02 -18.32
CA VAL A 248 -5.34 -12.80 -18.65
C VAL A 248 -6.27 -11.60 -18.87
N LYS A 249 -7.54 -11.83 -19.25
CA LYS A 249 -8.52 -10.74 -19.42
C LYS A 249 -8.81 -10.05 -18.08
N LYS A 250 -9.02 -8.74 -18.12
CA LYS A 250 -9.42 -7.94 -16.96
C LYS A 250 -10.79 -8.41 -16.48
N LYS A 251 -10.83 -9.00 -15.28
CA LYS A 251 -12.04 -9.51 -14.63
C LYS A 251 -12.11 -8.93 -13.22
N SER A 252 -13.32 -8.80 -12.68
CA SER A 252 -13.49 -8.36 -11.29
C SER A 252 -12.82 -9.34 -10.31
N VAL A 253 -12.46 -8.83 -9.13
CA VAL A 253 -11.91 -9.65 -8.04
C VAL A 253 -12.86 -10.80 -7.70
N LYS A 254 -14.17 -10.53 -7.61
CA LYS A 254 -15.20 -11.55 -7.35
C LYS A 254 -15.15 -12.69 -8.37
N THR A 255 -15.08 -12.35 -9.66
CA THR A 255 -14.99 -13.37 -10.72
C THR A 255 -13.67 -14.15 -10.65
N ARG A 256 -12.55 -13.48 -10.36
CA ARG A 256 -11.25 -14.16 -10.20
C ARG A 256 -11.26 -15.12 -9.01
N LEU A 257 -11.81 -14.69 -7.88
CA LEU A 257 -11.98 -15.51 -6.68
C LEU A 257 -12.82 -16.76 -6.97
N ASN A 258 -13.98 -16.60 -7.61
CA ASN A 258 -14.83 -17.74 -7.97
C ASN A 258 -14.12 -18.75 -8.89
N ASN A 259 -13.31 -18.27 -9.83
CA ASN A 259 -12.54 -19.16 -10.71
C ASN A 259 -11.45 -19.93 -9.95
N LEU A 260 -10.78 -19.29 -8.99
CA LEU A 260 -9.75 -19.94 -8.16
C LEU A 260 -10.32 -21.07 -7.30
N LEU A 261 -11.57 -20.89 -6.83
CA LEU A 261 -12.28 -21.82 -5.96
C LEU A 261 -13.12 -22.85 -6.74
N LYS A 262 -13.04 -22.88 -8.07
CA LYS A 262 -13.90 -23.75 -8.90
C LYS A 262 -13.70 -25.24 -8.62
N CYS A 263 -12.49 -25.64 -8.21
CA CYS A 263 -12.15 -27.03 -7.87
C CYS A 263 -12.42 -27.37 -6.41
N PHE A 264 -12.91 -26.43 -5.60
CA PHE A 264 -13.15 -26.65 -4.18
C PHE A 264 -14.53 -27.29 -4.00
N THR A 265 -14.63 -28.28 -3.11
CA THR A 265 -15.92 -28.73 -2.58
C THR A 265 -16.59 -27.60 -1.78
N GLU A 266 -17.90 -27.70 -1.51
CA GLU A 266 -18.60 -26.69 -0.72
C GLU A 266 -18.00 -26.53 0.69
N GLU A 267 -17.55 -27.62 1.31
CA GLU A 267 -16.87 -27.59 2.60
C GLU A 267 -15.50 -26.89 2.52
N GLN A 268 -14.73 -27.16 1.47
CA GLN A 268 -13.45 -26.46 1.23
C GLN A 268 -13.67 -24.97 0.99
N LYS A 269 -14.70 -24.57 0.24
CA LYS A 269 -15.05 -23.15 0.04
C LYS A 269 -15.40 -22.49 1.36
N LYS A 270 -16.25 -23.12 2.18
CA LYS A 270 -16.63 -22.60 3.50
C LYS A 270 -15.41 -22.40 4.39
N THR A 271 -14.52 -23.41 4.45
CA THR A 271 -13.27 -23.35 5.23
C THR A 271 -12.35 -22.23 4.73
N PHE A 272 -12.19 -22.09 3.41
CA PHE A 272 -11.39 -21.03 2.80
C PHE A 272 -11.91 -19.63 3.15
N LEU A 273 -13.22 -19.41 3.00
CA LEU A 273 -13.85 -18.12 3.28
C LEU A 273 -13.74 -17.77 4.76
N GLN A 274 -13.97 -18.75 5.66
CA GLN A 274 -13.79 -18.56 7.10
C GLN A 274 -12.33 -18.23 7.45
N LYS A 275 -11.36 -18.99 6.92
CA LYS A 275 -9.92 -18.79 7.15
C LYS A 275 -9.49 -17.37 6.81
N LEU A 276 -10.00 -16.81 5.72
CA LEU A 276 -9.64 -15.45 5.27
C LEU A 276 -10.61 -14.37 5.76
N CYS A 277 -11.61 -14.70 6.57
CA CYS A 277 -12.66 -13.76 6.99
C CYS A 277 -13.31 -13.05 5.78
N LEU A 278 -13.60 -13.80 4.72
CA LEU A 278 -14.36 -13.34 3.56
C LEU A 278 -15.86 -13.59 3.80
N PRO A 279 -16.76 -12.74 3.28
CA PRO A 279 -18.19 -13.00 3.35
C PRO A 279 -18.53 -14.29 2.59
N HIS A 280 -19.56 -14.98 3.08
CA HIS A 280 -20.15 -16.16 2.43
C HIS A 280 -20.82 -15.81 1.10
#